data_AF-A0A2A2RA49-F1
#
_entry.id   AF-A0A2A2RA49-F1
#
_cell.length_a   1.000
_cell.length_b   1.000
_cell.length_c   1.000
_cell.angle_alpha   90.00
_cell.angle_beta   90.00
_cell.angle_gamma   90.00
#
_symmetry.space_group_name_H-M   'P 1'
#
loop_
_entity.id
_entity.type
_entity.pdbx_description
1 polymer ?
#
loop_
_entity_poly.entity_id
_entity_poly.type
_entity_poly.pdbx_seq_one_letter_code
_entity_poly.pdbx_strand_id
1 'polypeptide(L)'
;MNPTFSPAVTALTLLLALLVITPAHARERTRSGTVSTQRGGGGTFNQNVTRESGQGTRNSNWQNNQGGQGSRTANNTWDKESGTGTHQSSTTTANGKTTSSSGTVTKTDTGYNYNGTATGPQGNISTVNKSVTPTGDGSYNSSSTVTGANGQTVSKDKSVTSTGNGGHTTTGTVTGPNGNTATTDKSVNYTKNEDGSVTRSATGSVTTPEGNTKTYGTTATVSSTTSATP
;
A
#
# COMPACT_ATOMS: atom_id res chain seq x y z
N MET A 1 -47.78 -65.17 -4.50
CA MET A 1 -46.81 -66.12 -3.94
C MET A 1 -45.54 -66.05 -4.78
N ASN A 2 -44.46 -65.49 -4.23
CA ASN A 2 -43.08 -65.61 -4.75
C ASN A 2 -42.59 -67.08 -4.58
N PRO A 3 -41.62 -67.63 -5.36
CA PRO A 3 -40.18 -67.31 -5.17
C PRO A 3 -39.26 -67.42 -6.45
N THR A 4 -38.40 -66.43 -6.73
CA THR A 4 -36.90 -66.36 -6.58
C THR A 4 -36.02 -67.31 -7.40
N PHE A 5 -35.02 -66.76 -8.12
CA PHE A 5 -33.58 -67.09 -7.97
C PHE A 5 -32.68 -65.96 -8.54
N SER A 6 -31.57 -65.69 -7.83
CA SER A 6 -30.49 -64.68 -8.04
C SER A 6 -29.30 -65.32 -8.82
N PRO A 7 -28.26 -64.59 -9.36
CA PRO A 7 -27.24 -63.93 -8.51
C PRO A 7 -26.53 -62.65 -9.06
N ALA A 8 -26.12 -61.81 -8.09
CA ALA A 8 -24.88 -61.04 -7.90
C ALA A 8 -24.03 -60.49 -9.08
N VAL A 9 -23.80 -59.17 -9.06
CA VAL A 9 -22.49 -58.55 -9.36
C VAL A 9 -22.22 -57.40 -8.37
N THR A 10 -21.07 -57.49 -7.72
CA THR A 10 -20.43 -56.56 -6.78
C THR A 10 -19.87 -55.31 -7.49
N ALA A 11 -19.96 -54.10 -6.90
CA ALA A 11 -18.84 -53.13 -6.89
C ALA A 11 -19.16 -51.80 -6.18
N LEU A 12 -18.29 -51.51 -5.20
CA LEU A 12 -17.65 -50.22 -4.92
C LEU A 12 -18.52 -49.07 -4.35
N THR A 13 -18.55 -49.03 -3.03
CA THR A 13 -18.76 -47.82 -2.21
C THR A 13 -17.68 -46.78 -2.51
N LEU A 14 -18.03 -45.71 -3.23
CA LEU A 14 -17.22 -44.49 -3.32
C LEU A 14 -17.61 -43.58 -2.16
N LEU A 15 -16.75 -43.55 -1.13
CA LEU A 15 -16.83 -42.58 -0.03
C LEU A 15 -16.44 -41.20 -0.58
N LEU A 16 -17.44 -40.38 -0.90
CA LEU A 16 -17.22 -39.00 -1.31
C LEU A 16 -16.82 -38.17 -0.08
N ALA A 17 -15.52 -38.00 0.13
CA ALA A 17 -14.98 -37.08 1.12
C ALA A 17 -15.34 -35.64 0.70
N LEU A 18 -16.31 -35.05 1.40
CA LEU A 18 -16.61 -33.62 1.30
C LEU A 18 -15.36 -32.85 1.78
N LEU A 19 -14.59 -32.33 0.84
CA LEU A 19 -13.54 -31.36 1.11
C LEU A 19 -14.23 -30.06 1.57
N VAL A 20 -14.30 -29.85 2.89
CA VAL A 20 -14.74 -28.56 3.44
C VAL A 20 -13.64 -27.55 3.15
N ILE A 21 -13.76 -26.86 2.02
CA ILE A 21 -12.98 -25.65 1.73
C ILE A 21 -13.44 -24.62 2.75
N THR A 22 -12.67 -24.40 3.81
CA THR A 22 -12.95 -23.29 4.72
C THR A 22 -12.77 -21.99 3.94
N PRO A 23 -13.82 -21.15 3.81
CA PRO A 23 -13.68 -19.88 3.13
C PRO A 23 -12.67 -19.03 3.90
N ALA A 24 -11.74 -18.41 3.17
CA ALA A 24 -10.82 -17.42 3.73
C ALA A 24 -11.64 -16.38 4.51
N HIS A 25 -11.52 -16.39 5.84
CA HIS A 25 -12.41 -15.66 6.73
C HIS A 25 -12.50 -14.18 6.34
N ALA A 26 -13.70 -13.75 5.97
CA ALA A 26 -14.03 -12.34 5.91
C ALA A 26 -13.73 -11.73 7.29
N ARG A 27 -12.83 -10.75 7.36
CA ARG A 27 -12.40 -10.13 8.62
C ARG A 27 -12.80 -8.68 8.62
N GLU A 28 -13.69 -8.34 9.56
CA GLU A 28 -14.01 -6.98 9.90
C GLU A 28 -13.10 -6.47 11.03
N ARG A 29 -12.69 -5.22 10.96
CA ARG A 29 -11.96 -4.54 12.03
C ARG A 29 -12.30 -3.07 12.09
N THR A 30 -12.86 -2.69 13.23
CA THR A 30 -13.08 -1.28 13.59
C THR A 30 -11.90 -0.75 14.40
N ARG A 31 -11.52 0.51 14.14
CA ARG A 31 -10.56 1.26 14.96
C ARG A 31 -11.03 2.70 15.10
N SER A 32 -10.86 3.28 16.27
CA SER A 32 -11.09 4.69 16.52
C SER A 32 -9.91 5.27 17.31
N GLY A 33 -9.77 6.58 17.30
CA GLY A 33 -8.72 7.25 18.07
C GLY A 33 -8.76 8.76 17.94
N THR A 34 -7.89 9.40 18.71
CA THR A 34 -7.64 10.84 18.68
C THR A 34 -6.24 11.10 18.13
N VAL A 35 -6.09 12.22 17.43
CA VAL A 35 -4.81 12.74 16.97
C VAL A 35 -4.67 14.14 17.51
N SER A 36 -3.52 14.45 18.10
CA SER A 36 -3.15 15.81 18.50
C SER A 36 -1.78 16.14 17.92
N THR A 37 -1.59 17.42 17.59
CA THR A 37 -0.34 17.95 17.04
C THR A 37 0.20 19.02 17.98
N GLN A 38 1.52 19.20 17.99
CA GLN A 38 2.20 20.20 18.82
C GLN A 38 1.75 21.64 18.53
N ARG A 39 1.10 21.89 17.38
CA ARG A 39 0.59 23.20 16.96
C ARG A 39 -0.91 23.40 17.28
N GLY A 40 -1.47 22.63 18.21
CA GLY A 40 -2.86 22.75 18.66
C GLY A 40 -3.91 22.18 17.71
N GLY A 41 -3.50 21.70 16.53
CA GLY A 41 -4.37 20.93 15.64
C GLY A 41 -4.64 19.54 16.21
N GLY A 42 -5.83 19.01 15.98
CA GLY A 42 -6.19 17.66 16.39
C GLY A 42 -7.57 17.26 15.89
N GLY A 43 -7.98 16.04 16.24
CA GLY A 43 -9.29 15.51 15.90
C GLY A 43 -9.49 14.07 16.33
N THR A 44 -10.70 13.56 16.08
CA THR A 44 -11.06 12.15 16.24
C THR A 44 -11.20 11.48 14.88
N PHE A 45 -11.00 10.18 14.85
CA PHE A 45 -11.34 9.37 13.69
C PHE A 45 -11.99 8.05 14.11
N ASN A 46 -12.85 7.54 13.24
CA ASN A 46 -13.37 6.19 13.29
C ASN A 46 -13.16 5.55 11.92
N GLN A 47 -12.72 4.30 11.90
CA GLN A 47 -12.48 3.56 10.68
C GLN A 47 -13.01 2.14 10.82
N ASN A 48 -13.74 1.72 9.80
CA ASN A 48 -14.08 0.33 9.58
C ASN A 48 -13.28 -0.26 8.41
N VAL A 49 -12.86 -1.51 8.54
CA VAL A 49 -12.16 -2.26 7.50
C VAL A 49 -12.82 -3.61 7.35
N THR A 50 -13.34 -3.88 6.16
CA THR A 50 -13.85 -5.20 5.77
C THR A 50 -12.87 -5.82 4.79
N ARG A 51 -12.47 -7.06 5.02
CA ARG A 51 -11.57 -7.80 4.13
C ARG A 51 -12.21 -9.12 3.78
N GLU A 52 -12.16 -9.47 2.51
CA GLU A 52 -12.55 -10.76 1.97
C GLU A 52 -11.41 -11.28 1.09
N SER A 53 -11.53 -12.51 0.59
CA SER A 53 -10.52 -13.07 -0.32
C SER A 53 -10.38 -12.19 -1.55
N GLY A 54 -9.21 -11.59 -1.75
CA GLY A 54 -8.96 -10.72 -2.89
C GLY A 54 -9.70 -9.38 -2.85
N GLN A 55 -10.35 -9.00 -1.76
CA GLN A 55 -11.03 -7.70 -1.66
C GLN A 55 -10.81 -7.04 -0.29
N GLY A 56 -10.72 -5.72 -0.28
CA GLY A 56 -10.69 -4.95 0.95
C GLY A 56 -11.39 -3.61 0.79
N THR A 57 -12.28 -3.31 1.72
CA THR A 57 -12.96 -2.02 1.84
C THR A 57 -12.55 -1.34 3.13
N ARG A 58 -12.25 -0.05 3.07
CA ARG A 58 -11.97 0.79 4.23
C ARG A 58 -12.83 2.04 4.16
N ASN A 59 -13.65 2.22 5.19
CA ASN A 59 -14.40 3.44 5.42
C ASN A 59 -13.80 4.16 6.63
N SER A 60 -13.64 5.47 6.55
CA SER A 60 -13.07 6.27 7.63
C SER A 60 -13.79 7.60 7.70
N ASN A 61 -14.24 7.98 8.90
CA ASN A 61 -14.80 9.29 9.18
C ASN A 61 -13.90 9.97 10.20
N TRP A 62 -13.79 11.29 10.11
CA TRP A 62 -12.99 12.09 11.02
C TRP A 62 -13.67 13.41 11.33
N GLN A 63 -13.33 13.97 12.48
CA GLN A 63 -13.75 15.30 12.91
C GLN A 63 -12.53 16.03 13.47
N ASN A 64 -12.31 17.28 13.04
CA ASN A 64 -11.25 18.11 13.59
C ASN A 64 -11.71 18.87 14.85
N ASN A 65 -10.76 19.45 15.57
CA ASN A 65 -11.03 20.25 16.78
C ASN A 65 -11.91 21.49 16.54
N GLN A 66 -12.12 21.90 15.28
CA GLN A 66 -12.97 23.02 14.89
C GLN A 66 -14.39 22.57 14.49
N GLY A 67 -14.74 21.29 14.68
CA GLY A 67 -16.05 20.74 14.35
C GLY A 67 -16.24 20.33 12.90
N GLY A 68 -15.26 20.59 12.02
CA GLY A 68 -15.29 20.16 10.63
C GLY A 68 -15.15 18.64 10.49
N GLN A 69 -15.98 18.02 9.65
CA GLN A 69 -16.06 16.57 9.48
C GLN A 69 -15.74 16.14 8.05
N GLY A 70 -15.05 15.02 7.90
CA GLY A 70 -14.80 14.45 6.58
C GLY A 70 -14.86 12.94 6.59
N SER A 71 -14.85 12.38 5.39
CA SER A 71 -14.93 10.94 5.18
C SER A 71 -13.96 10.49 4.10
N ARG A 72 -13.58 9.21 4.16
CA ARG A 72 -12.78 8.54 3.14
C ARG A 72 -13.29 7.12 2.98
N THR A 73 -13.52 6.75 1.73
CA THR A 73 -13.73 5.35 1.32
C THR A 73 -12.58 4.92 0.44
N ALA A 74 -12.13 3.68 0.62
CA ALA A 74 -11.17 3.04 -0.25
C ALA A 74 -11.56 1.58 -0.48
N ASN A 75 -11.60 1.17 -1.74
CA ASN A 75 -11.86 -0.18 -2.16
C ASN A 75 -10.63 -0.69 -2.93
N ASN A 76 -10.30 -1.94 -2.69
CA ASN A 76 -9.22 -2.62 -3.36
C ASN A 76 -9.65 -4.03 -3.72
N THR A 77 -9.30 -4.48 -4.91
CA THR A 77 -9.50 -5.85 -5.36
C THR A 77 -8.17 -6.44 -5.82
N TRP A 78 -8.09 -7.76 -5.80
CA TRP A 78 -7.00 -8.56 -6.33
C TRP A 78 -7.56 -9.89 -6.81
N ASP A 79 -7.55 -10.06 -8.12
CA ASP A 79 -7.80 -11.33 -8.77
C ASP A 79 -6.47 -12.05 -8.99
N LYS A 80 -6.33 -13.23 -8.36
CA LYS A 80 -5.13 -14.05 -8.45
C LYS A 80 -4.99 -14.74 -9.79
N GLU A 81 -6.09 -15.03 -10.47
CA GLU A 81 -6.10 -15.77 -11.73
C GLU A 81 -5.60 -14.88 -12.87
N SER A 82 -6.17 -13.69 -13.00
CA SER A 82 -5.71 -12.70 -13.99
C SER A 82 -4.43 -11.97 -13.56
N GLY A 83 -4.04 -12.05 -12.29
CA GLY A 83 -2.91 -11.28 -11.76
C GLY A 83 -3.16 -9.77 -11.77
N THR A 84 -4.43 -9.36 -11.69
CA THR A 84 -4.84 -7.96 -11.72
C THR A 84 -5.48 -7.54 -10.40
N GLY A 85 -5.42 -6.25 -10.08
CA GLY A 85 -6.13 -5.70 -8.94
C GLY A 85 -6.54 -4.26 -9.17
N THR A 86 -7.65 -3.83 -8.58
CA THR A 86 -8.09 -2.44 -8.68
C THR A 86 -7.88 -1.69 -7.39
N HIS A 87 -7.76 -0.38 -7.53
CA HIS A 87 -7.78 0.57 -6.43
C HIS A 87 -8.81 1.66 -6.76
N GLN A 88 -9.62 2.01 -5.78
CA GLN A 88 -10.52 3.14 -5.84
C GLN A 88 -10.54 3.82 -4.47
N SER A 89 -10.46 5.14 -4.43
CA SER A 89 -10.61 5.90 -3.19
C SER A 89 -11.28 7.23 -3.45
N SER A 90 -12.07 7.68 -2.48
CA SER A 90 -12.68 9.00 -2.47
C SER A 90 -12.56 9.58 -1.06
N THR A 91 -12.20 10.85 -0.96
CA THR A 91 -12.08 11.59 0.30
C THR A 91 -12.87 12.88 0.21
N THR A 92 -13.84 13.06 1.09
CA THR A 92 -14.56 14.33 1.25
C THR A 92 -14.01 15.06 2.46
N THR A 93 -13.61 16.31 2.24
CA THR A 93 -13.04 17.20 3.25
C THR A 93 -14.13 17.89 4.08
N ALA A 94 -13.73 18.52 5.19
CA ALA A 94 -14.62 19.33 6.03
C ALA A 94 -15.39 20.43 5.30
N ASN A 95 -14.87 20.90 4.17
CA ASN A 95 -15.50 21.93 3.35
C ASN A 95 -16.37 21.34 2.22
N GLY A 96 -16.70 20.05 2.29
CA GLY A 96 -17.53 19.35 1.30
C GLY A 96 -16.84 19.06 -0.05
N LYS A 97 -15.60 19.52 -0.26
CA LYS A 97 -14.84 19.21 -1.48
C LYS A 97 -14.34 17.77 -1.45
N THR A 98 -14.44 17.09 -2.59
CA THR A 98 -14.04 15.69 -2.74
C THR A 98 -12.82 15.53 -3.65
N THR A 99 -11.89 14.68 -3.26
CA THR A 99 -10.82 14.17 -4.13
C THR A 99 -10.97 12.67 -4.30
N SER A 100 -10.55 12.13 -5.44
CA SER A 100 -10.63 10.70 -5.69
C SER A 100 -9.42 10.18 -6.46
N SER A 101 -9.21 8.88 -6.39
CA SER A 101 -8.22 8.17 -7.20
C SER A 101 -8.74 6.80 -7.58
N SER A 102 -8.36 6.34 -8.76
CA SER A 102 -8.67 4.99 -9.23
C SER A 102 -7.53 4.44 -10.08
N GLY A 103 -7.43 3.14 -10.20
CA GLY A 103 -6.47 2.52 -11.10
C GLY A 103 -6.45 1.01 -11.02
N THR A 104 -5.65 0.43 -11.89
CA THR A 104 -5.46 -1.01 -12.04
C THR A 104 -3.98 -1.33 -11.88
N VAL A 105 -3.69 -2.34 -11.07
CA VAL A 105 -2.40 -3.01 -11.00
C VAL A 105 -2.48 -4.26 -11.87
N THR A 106 -1.49 -4.48 -12.72
CA THR A 106 -1.37 -5.67 -13.56
C THR A 106 -0.01 -6.30 -13.31
N LYS A 107 0.02 -7.57 -12.91
CA LYS A 107 1.25 -8.34 -12.81
C LYS A 107 1.84 -8.54 -14.21
N THR A 108 3.16 -8.43 -14.31
CA THR A 108 3.93 -8.72 -15.53
C THR A 108 4.90 -9.85 -15.25
N ASP A 109 5.54 -10.38 -16.28
CA ASP A 109 6.53 -11.47 -16.15
C ASP A 109 7.64 -11.13 -15.15
N THR A 110 8.05 -9.86 -15.12
CA THR A 110 9.17 -9.37 -14.33
C THR A 110 8.75 -8.43 -13.20
N GLY A 111 7.47 -8.29 -12.87
CA GLY A 111 7.05 -7.30 -11.87
C GLY A 111 5.56 -6.93 -11.93
N TYR A 112 5.28 -5.62 -11.89
CA TYR A 112 3.92 -5.10 -12.05
C TYR A 112 3.88 -3.69 -12.65
N ASN A 113 2.77 -3.39 -13.31
CA ASN A 113 2.40 -2.06 -13.76
C ASN A 113 1.20 -1.55 -12.96
N TYR A 114 1.11 -0.24 -12.80
CA TYR A 114 -0.06 0.45 -12.31
C TYR A 114 -0.42 1.58 -13.27
N ASN A 115 -1.68 1.64 -13.65
CA ASN A 115 -2.25 2.70 -14.47
C ASN A 115 -3.51 3.23 -13.78
N GLY A 116 -3.61 4.54 -13.61
CA GLY A 116 -4.72 5.12 -12.89
C GLY A 116 -4.88 6.62 -13.09
N THR A 117 -5.83 7.17 -12.36
CA THR A 117 -6.17 8.59 -12.36
C THR A 117 -6.33 9.11 -10.95
N ALA A 118 -6.10 10.41 -10.78
CA ALA A 118 -6.43 11.15 -9.57
C ALA A 118 -7.24 12.39 -9.95
N THR A 119 -8.37 12.61 -9.28
CA THR A 119 -9.25 13.75 -9.48
C THR A 119 -9.11 14.70 -8.29
N GLY A 120 -8.71 15.93 -8.58
CA GLY A 120 -8.57 16.98 -7.58
C GLY A 120 -9.91 17.57 -7.13
N PRO A 121 -9.91 18.44 -6.11
CA PRO A 121 -11.13 18.99 -5.52
C PRO A 121 -11.85 20.01 -6.41
N GLN A 122 -11.30 20.32 -7.59
CA GLN A 122 -11.89 21.16 -8.63
C GLN A 122 -12.31 20.33 -9.85
N GLY A 123 -12.25 18.99 -9.79
CA GLY A 123 -12.58 18.11 -10.90
C GLY A 123 -11.46 17.89 -11.92
N ASN A 124 -10.32 18.59 -11.80
CA ASN A 124 -9.16 18.36 -12.66
C ASN A 124 -8.63 16.94 -12.48
N ILE A 125 -8.40 16.23 -13.59
CA ILE A 125 -7.94 14.84 -13.60
C ILE A 125 -6.47 14.80 -14.01
N SER A 126 -5.67 14.05 -13.26
CA SER A 126 -4.31 13.66 -13.62
C SER A 126 -4.25 12.16 -13.89
N THR A 127 -3.42 11.73 -14.83
CA THR A 127 -3.11 10.32 -15.05
C THR A 127 -1.84 9.93 -14.31
N VAL A 128 -1.77 8.68 -13.86
CA VAL A 128 -0.62 8.11 -13.15
C VAL A 128 -0.29 6.78 -13.79
N ASN A 129 0.96 6.64 -14.25
CA ASN A 129 1.50 5.37 -14.69
C ASN A 129 2.72 5.03 -13.83
N LYS A 130 2.89 3.76 -13.50
CA LYS A 130 4.02 3.28 -12.71
C LYS A 130 4.38 1.86 -13.13
N SER A 131 5.66 1.55 -13.20
CA SER A 131 6.15 0.18 -13.30
C SER A 131 7.08 -0.11 -12.13
N VAL A 132 7.14 -1.37 -11.73
CA VAL A 132 8.09 -1.86 -10.74
C VAL A 132 8.64 -3.19 -11.19
N THR A 133 9.97 -3.29 -11.16
CA THR A 133 10.72 -4.49 -11.56
C THR A 133 11.64 -4.89 -10.40
N PRO A 134 11.38 -6.01 -9.71
CA PRO A 134 12.31 -6.56 -8.73
C PRO A 134 13.66 -6.90 -9.38
N THR A 135 14.74 -6.70 -8.64
CA THR A 135 16.12 -6.98 -9.09
C THR A 135 16.81 -8.06 -8.26
N GLY A 136 16.10 -8.67 -7.31
CA GLY A 136 16.62 -9.73 -6.42
C GLY A 136 16.81 -9.25 -4.98
N ASP A 137 16.79 -10.18 -4.01
CA ASP A 137 17.10 -9.92 -2.59
C ASP A 137 16.33 -8.77 -1.91
N GLY A 138 15.09 -8.53 -2.35
CA GLY A 138 14.25 -7.43 -1.87
C GLY A 138 14.52 -6.07 -2.53
N SER A 139 15.44 -6.03 -3.49
CA SER A 139 15.77 -4.87 -4.33
C SER A 139 14.80 -4.73 -5.50
N TYR A 140 14.61 -3.50 -5.99
CA TYR A 140 13.74 -3.22 -7.14
C TYR A 140 14.04 -1.86 -7.79
N ASN A 141 13.68 -1.76 -9.07
CA ASN A 141 13.57 -0.48 -9.78
C ASN A 141 12.09 -0.09 -9.92
N SER A 142 11.80 1.21 -9.92
CA SER A 142 10.48 1.73 -10.27
C SER A 142 10.57 3.00 -11.09
N SER A 143 9.79 3.09 -12.15
CA SER A 143 9.51 4.34 -12.85
C SER A 143 8.06 4.74 -12.65
N SER A 144 7.79 6.04 -12.66
CA SER A 144 6.42 6.55 -12.61
C SER A 144 6.30 7.90 -13.30
N THR A 145 5.15 8.15 -13.90
CA THR A 145 4.80 9.41 -14.54
C THR A 145 3.47 9.89 -14.02
N VAL A 146 3.36 11.19 -13.74
CA VAL A 146 2.09 11.86 -13.48
C VAL A 146 1.88 12.93 -14.53
N THR A 147 0.80 12.83 -15.29
CA THR A 147 0.41 13.85 -16.28
C THR A 147 -0.77 14.64 -15.73
N GLY A 148 -0.59 15.95 -15.57
CA GLY A 148 -1.66 16.83 -15.12
C GLY A 148 -2.73 17.07 -16.19
N ALA A 149 -3.87 17.65 -15.78
CA ALA A 149 -4.95 18.03 -16.70
C ALA A 149 -4.51 19.01 -17.80
N ASN A 150 -3.40 19.75 -17.58
CA ASN A 150 -2.78 20.65 -18.53
C ASN A 150 -1.77 19.97 -19.48
N GLY A 151 -1.66 18.63 -19.46
CA GLY A 151 -0.74 17.85 -20.27
C GLY A 151 0.72 17.85 -19.80
N GLN A 152 1.06 18.63 -18.77
CA GLN A 152 2.42 18.65 -18.23
C GLN A 152 2.71 17.37 -17.44
N THR A 153 3.87 16.80 -17.66
CA THR A 153 4.27 15.51 -17.08
C THR A 153 5.42 15.67 -16.11
N VAL A 154 5.34 15.00 -14.97
CA VAL A 154 6.45 14.79 -14.04
C VAL A 154 6.80 13.30 -14.05
N SER A 155 8.08 13.00 -14.22
CA SER A 155 8.60 11.63 -14.17
C SER A 155 9.43 11.43 -12.91
N LYS A 156 9.42 10.20 -12.40
CA LYS A 156 10.22 9.79 -11.25
C LYS A 156 10.74 8.38 -11.46
N ASP A 157 12.06 8.24 -11.40
CA ASP A 157 12.74 6.96 -11.39
C ASP A 157 13.41 6.71 -10.06
N LYS A 158 13.50 5.43 -9.68
CA LYS A 158 14.08 5.03 -8.41
C LYS A 158 14.65 3.63 -8.50
N SER A 159 15.83 3.45 -7.92
CA SER A 159 16.41 2.16 -7.61
C SER A 159 16.49 1.98 -6.11
N VAL A 160 16.12 0.80 -5.61
CA VAL A 160 16.24 0.41 -4.21
C VAL A 160 17.06 -0.85 -4.12
N THR A 161 18.14 -0.81 -3.35
CA THR A 161 19.03 -1.94 -3.12
C THR A 161 18.97 -2.35 -1.66
N SER A 162 18.64 -3.61 -1.40
CA SER A 162 18.68 -4.18 -0.05
C SER A 162 20.13 -4.28 0.43
N THR A 163 20.39 -3.91 1.67
CA THR A 163 21.73 -3.98 2.27
C THR A 163 21.84 -5.07 3.36
N GLY A 164 20.83 -5.93 3.48
CA GLY A 164 20.73 -6.92 4.55
C GLY A 164 20.19 -6.34 5.86
N ASN A 165 19.82 -7.21 6.80
CA ASN A 165 19.24 -6.85 8.11
C ASN A 165 18.02 -5.88 8.04
N GLY A 166 17.27 -5.89 6.93
CA GLY A 166 16.15 -4.98 6.67
C GLY A 166 16.54 -3.56 6.22
N GLY A 167 17.84 -3.27 6.10
CA GLY A 167 18.36 -2.02 5.55
C GLY A 167 18.24 -1.92 4.03
N HIS A 168 18.38 -0.71 3.50
CA HIS A 168 18.39 -0.45 2.07
C HIS A 168 19.05 0.88 1.72
N THR A 169 19.61 0.96 0.52
CA THR A 169 19.89 2.23 -0.16
C THR A 169 18.81 2.54 -1.19
N THR A 170 18.67 3.82 -1.52
CA THR A 170 17.77 4.28 -2.56
C THR A 170 18.45 5.41 -3.32
N THR A 171 18.48 5.29 -4.63
CA THR A 171 18.81 6.38 -5.54
C THR A 171 17.58 6.70 -6.37
N GLY A 172 17.42 7.95 -6.78
CA GLY A 172 16.29 8.31 -7.62
C GLY A 172 16.39 9.68 -8.23
N THR A 173 15.51 9.91 -9.20
CA THR A 173 15.40 11.16 -9.94
C THR A 173 13.95 11.61 -9.96
N VAL A 174 13.75 12.93 -10.03
CA VAL A 174 12.47 13.53 -10.36
C VAL A 174 12.71 14.56 -11.45
N THR A 175 12.07 14.36 -12.60
CA THR A 175 12.17 15.25 -13.76
C THR A 175 10.86 15.99 -13.94
N GLY A 176 10.93 17.32 -13.88
CA GLY A 176 9.79 18.20 -14.09
C GLY A 176 9.41 18.34 -15.57
N PRO A 177 8.30 19.02 -15.88
CA PRO A 177 7.80 19.20 -17.24
C PRO A 177 8.78 19.92 -18.18
N ASN A 178 9.68 20.72 -17.61
CA ASN A 178 10.70 21.47 -18.34
C ASN A 178 12.02 20.70 -18.51
N GLY A 179 12.07 19.40 -18.18
CA GLY A 179 13.27 18.56 -18.27
C GLY A 179 14.26 18.71 -17.11
N ASN A 180 14.09 19.73 -16.26
CA ASN A 180 14.90 19.91 -15.05
C ASN A 180 14.76 18.71 -14.11
N THR A 181 15.90 18.14 -13.72
CA THR A 181 15.96 16.90 -12.94
C THR A 181 16.66 17.10 -11.61
N ALA A 182 16.00 16.72 -10.52
CA ALA A 182 16.60 16.62 -9.20
C ALA A 182 16.93 15.16 -8.89
N THR A 183 18.00 14.91 -8.12
CA THR A 183 18.40 13.57 -7.69
C THR A 183 18.28 13.42 -6.19
N THR A 184 18.16 12.18 -5.73
CA THR A 184 18.08 11.84 -4.31
C THR A 184 18.86 10.58 -4.06
N ASP A 185 19.69 10.60 -3.03
CA ASP A 185 20.32 9.42 -2.45
C ASP A 185 19.88 9.26 -1.01
N LYS A 186 19.69 8.02 -0.58
CA LYS A 186 19.26 7.70 0.77
C LYS A 186 19.82 6.35 1.20
N SER A 187 20.21 6.25 2.46
CA SER A 187 20.55 5.00 3.12
C SER A 187 19.69 4.85 4.37
N VAL A 188 19.19 3.65 4.63
CA VAL A 188 18.48 3.27 5.85
C VAL A 188 19.12 2.00 6.39
N ASN A 189 19.50 2.05 7.67
CA ASN A 189 20.12 0.94 8.37
C ASN A 189 19.36 0.64 9.66
N TYR A 190 19.36 -0.64 10.03
CA TYR A 190 18.81 -1.13 11.28
C TYR A 190 19.90 -1.84 12.07
N THR A 191 20.05 -1.44 13.33
CA THR A 191 20.98 -2.04 14.29
C THR A 191 20.17 -2.61 15.43
N LYS A 192 20.36 -3.91 15.72
CA LYS A 192 19.84 -4.54 16.93
C LYS A 192 20.84 -4.29 18.05
N ASN A 193 20.39 -3.68 19.13
CA ASN A 193 21.22 -3.37 20.28
C ASN A 193 21.23 -4.57 21.25
N GLU A 194 22.22 -4.61 22.15
CA GLU A 194 22.38 -5.68 23.15
C GLU A 194 21.17 -5.79 24.09
N ASP A 195 20.53 -4.66 24.40
CA ASP A 195 19.32 -4.56 25.22
C ASP A 195 18.04 -5.05 24.51
N GLY A 196 18.16 -5.54 23.27
CA GLY A 196 17.05 -6.01 22.45
C GLY A 196 16.27 -4.90 21.73
N SER A 197 16.58 -3.62 21.97
CA SER A 197 16.02 -2.51 21.19
C SER A 197 16.55 -2.50 19.75
N VAL A 198 15.82 -1.82 18.86
CA VAL A 198 16.24 -1.63 17.46
C VAL A 198 16.40 -0.15 17.18
N THR A 199 17.60 0.22 16.74
CA THR A 199 17.90 1.56 16.24
C THR A 199 17.77 1.58 14.72
N ARG A 200 17.01 2.55 14.22
CA ARG A 200 16.90 2.88 12.81
C ARG A 200 17.63 4.18 12.55
N SER A 201 18.61 4.13 11.67
CA SER A 201 19.33 5.31 11.18
C SER A 201 19.02 5.52 9.71
N ALA A 202 18.74 6.76 9.32
CA ALA A 202 18.53 7.12 7.92
C ALA A 202 19.28 8.40 7.59
N THR A 203 20.02 8.38 6.49
CA THR A 203 20.72 9.55 5.94
C THR A 203 20.39 9.69 4.47
N GLY A 204 20.58 10.88 3.92
CA GLY A 204 20.42 11.09 2.50
C GLY A 204 20.78 12.48 2.04
N SER A 205 20.68 12.68 0.74
CA SER A 205 20.90 13.94 0.05
C SER A 205 19.83 14.16 -1.00
N VAL A 206 19.60 15.43 -1.34
CA VAL A 206 18.85 15.86 -2.51
C VAL A 206 19.68 16.88 -3.24
N THR A 207 19.90 16.66 -4.53
CA THR A 207 20.62 17.58 -5.41
C THR A 207 19.64 18.20 -6.39
N THR A 208 19.59 19.53 -6.45
CA THR A 208 18.72 20.27 -7.38
C THR A 208 19.30 20.25 -8.80
N PRO A 209 18.50 20.59 -9.83
CA PRO A 209 19.00 20.69 -11.20
C PRO A 209 20.18 21.66 -11.36
N GLU A 210 20.26 22.67 -10.50
CA GLU A 210 21.33 23.68 -10.46
C GLU A 210 22.60 23.17 -9.74
N GLY A 211 22.62 21.92 -9.27
CA GLY A 211 23.76 21.30 -8.60
C GLY A 211 23.83 21.56 -7.09
N ASN A 212 22.83 22.23 -6.49
CA ASN A 212 22.83 22.50 -5.06
C ASN A 212 22.40 21.25 -4.27
N THR A 213 23.21 20.84 -3.30
CA THR A 213 22.94 19.64 -2.50
C THR A 213 22.56 19.95 -1.06
N LYS A 214 21.44 19.37 -0.60
CA LYS A 214 21.04 19.38 0.82
C LYS A 214 21.12 17.96 1.38
N THR A 215 21.75 17.80 2.53
CA THR A 215 21.82 16.52 3.26
C THR A 215 20.87 16.53 4.45
N TYR A 216 20.44 15.33 4.86
CA TYR A 216 19.60 15.13 6.02
C TYR A 216 19.95 13.82 6.72
N GLY A 217 19.68 13.76 8.02
CA GLY A 217 19.92 12.59 8.86
C GLY A 217 18.92 12.50 9.99
N THR A 218 18.46 11.29 10.29
CA THR A 218 17.55 11.00 11.41
C THR A 218 17.91 9.66 12.04
N THR A 219 17.89 9.61 13.37
CA THR A 219 18.05 8.38 14.14
C THR A 219 16.87 8.23 15.08
N ALA A 220 16.28 7.03 15.15
CA ALA A 220 15.21 6.69 16.06
C ALA A 220 15.48 5.32 16.69
N THR A 221 15.34 5.21 18.00
CA THR A 221 15.47 3.94 18.73
C THR A 221 14.10 3.53 19.26
N VAL A 222 13.72 2.28 19.01
CA VAL A 222 12.49 1.69 19.51
C VAL A 222 12.85 0.53 20.42
N SER A 223 12.42 0.61 21.68
CA SER A 223 12.53 -0.47 22.65
C SER A 223 11.14 -1.10 22.83
N SER A 224 11.05 -2.42 22.75
CA SER A 224 9.84 -3.15 23.14
C SER A 224 9.96 -3.55 24.61
N THR A 225 9.14 -2.97 25.48
CA THR A 225 8.92 -3.54 26.81
C THR A 225 7.88 -4.66 26.69
N THR A 226 8.33 -5.90 26.62
CA THR A 226 7.44 -7.02 26.96
C THR A 226 7.16 -6.94 28.46
N SER A 227 6.03 -6.34 28.82
CA SER A 227 5.50 -6.45 30.18
C SER A 227 5.05 -7.89 30.37
N ALA A 228 5.90 -8.73 30.96
CA ALA A 228 5.44 -9.99 31.53
C ALA A 228 4.41 -9.61 32.61
N THR A 229 3.14 -10.00 32.40
CA THR A 229 2.13 -9.89 33.44
C THR A 229 2.47 -10.97 34.48
N PRO A 230 2.57 -10.64 35.78
CA PRO A 230 2.90 -11.61 36.83
C PRO A 230 1.84 -12.70 36.98
#